data_AF-K7LDZ9-F1
#
_entry.id   AF-K7LDZ9-F1
#
_cell.length_a   1.000
_cell.length_b   1.000
_cell.length_c   1.000
_cell.angle_alpha   90.00
_cell.angle_beta   90.00
_cell.angle_gamma   90.00
#
_symmetry.space_group_name_H-M   'P 1'
#
loop_
_entity.id
_entity.type
_entity.pdbx_description
1 polymer ?
#
loop_
_entity_poly.entity_id
_entity_poly.type
_entity_poly.pdbx_seq_one_letter_code
_entity_poly.pdbx_strand_id
1 'polypeptide(L)'
;MSPFRPLLLFAAVFFLLRPLAATDGDADPLYIGCVEQCKKTGCVGDRCFQHCKFSSDGKPIDGPWYMHEPLYLRWKQWDCCTDCRYYCMLAREEERTKLGDKPVKYHGKWPFRRVYGIQEPVAVALSAVNLAMQFHGWVSFFILVYYKLTLRPDKKTYYEYTGLWHIYGILSMNAWLWSAVFHSRAVELTEKLDFSSAVALLGFSLILAILRAFNVRDEATRVMISAPLIAFVTTHIMYLNFYELAYGLNRIVCTGMVVVQLLIGPFGLVLRTTRRDGNYGQ
;
A
#
# COMPACT_ATOMS: atom_id res chain seq x y z
N MET A 1 28.44 20.24 -3.19
CA MET A 1 27.31 19.37 -2.77
C MET A 1 27.75 18.64 -1.51
N SER A 2 27.04 18.78 -0.39
CA SER A 2 27.41 18.14 0.88
C SER A 2 27.47 16.60 0.73
N PRO A 3 28.59 15.94 1.06
CA PRO A 3 28.74 14.48 0.95
C PRO A 3 27.85 13.70 1.93
N PHE A 4 27.17 14.37 2.87
CA PHE A 4 26.33 13.73 3.87
C PHE A 4 24.94 13.33 3.36
N ARG A 5 24.46 13.94 2.27
CA ARG A 5 23.13 13.67 1.70
C ARG A 5 22.95 12.24 1.18
N PRO A 6 23.89 11.66 0.39
CA PRO A 6 23.77 10.27 -0.03
C PRO A 6 23.88 9.30 1.16
N LEU A 7 24.73 9.60 2.15
CA LEU A 7 24.92 8.73 3.32
C LEU A 7 23.63 8.58 4.15
N LEU A 8 22.92 9.69 4.37
CA LEU A 8 21.63 9.70 5.08
C LEU A 8 20.54 8.95 4.30
N LEU A 9 20.54 9.06 2.96
CA LEU A 9 19.61 8.32 2.11
C LEU A 9 19.90 6.81 2.13
N PHE A 10 21.18 6.42 2.04
CA PHE A 10 21.58 5.02 2.17
C PHE A 10 21.23 4.47 3.55
N ALA A 11 21.45 5.22 4.63
CA ALA A 11 21.06 4.82 5.97
C ALA A 11 19.54 4.63 6.09
N ALA A 12 18.73 5.57 5.56
CA ALA A 12 17.27 5.44 5.56
C ALA A 12 16.79 4.22 4.79
N VAL A 13 17.38 3.93 3.61
CA VAL A 13 17.09 2.70 2.84
C VAL A 13 17.51 1.45 3.62
N PHE A 14 18.66 1.48 4.30
CA PHE A 14 19.15 0.35 5.11
C PHE A 14 18.26 0.06 6.33
N PHE A 15 17.73 1.10 6.97
CA PHE A 15 16.76 0.95 8.06
C PHE A 15 15.42 0.38 7.57
N LEU A 16 14.97 0.76 6.36
CA LEU A 16 13.76 0.20 5.75
C LEU A 16 13.94 -1.26 5.30
N LEU A 17 15.17 -1.68 4.99
CA LEU A 17 15.49 -3.04 4.58
C LEU A 17 15.64 -4.03 5.75
N ARG A 18 15.76 -3.55 7.00
CA ARG A 18 16.00 -4.43 8.14
C ARG A 18 14.75 -5.29 8.39
N PRO A 19 14.82 -6.62 8.20
CA PRO A 19 13.70 -7.48 8.57
C PRO A 19 13.58 -7.42 10.09
N LEU A 20 12.49 -6.81 10.59
CA LEU A 20 12.07 -6.99 11.97
C LEU A 20 11.62 -8.44 12.13
N ALA A 21 12.58 -9.31 12.44
CA ALA A 21 12.34 -10.68 12.86
C ALA A 21 11.48 -10.61 14.13
N ALA A 22 10.22 -10.97 13.98
CA ALA A 22 9.30 -11.19 15.09
C ALA A 22 8.97 -12.67 15.10
N THR A 23 8.80 -13.23 16.29
CA THR A 23 8.23 -14.55 16.46
C THR A 23 6.78 -14.54 15.98
N ASP A 24 6.38 -15.60 15.28
CA ASP A 24 5.02 -15.77 14.77
C ASP A 24 4.12 -16.32 15.89
N GLY A 25 3.26 -15.46 16.43
CA GLY A 25 2.20 -15.83 17.38
C GLY A 25 1.17 -16.77 16.78
N ASP A 26 1.12 -16.88 15.45
CA ASP A 26 0.26 -17.83 14.73
C ASP A 26 0.60 -19.30 15.03
N ALA A 27 1.84 -19.57 15.41
CA ALA A 27 2.30 -20.91 15.77
C ALA A 27 2.01 -21.27 17.24
N ASP A 28 1.49 -20.33 18.05
CA ASP A 28 1.18 -20.58 19.46
C ASP A 28 -0.03 -21.55 19.57
N PRO A 29 0.13 -22.75 20.16
CA PRO A 29 -0.96 -23.72 20.29
C PRO A 29 -2.18 -23.18 21.05
N LEU A 30 -1.97 -22.27 22.01
CA LEU A 30 -3.05 -21.65 22.77
C LEU A 30 -3.85 -20.67 21.90
N TYR A 31 -3.15 -19.93 21.03
CA TYR A 31 -3.79 -19.06 20.05
C TYR A 31 -4.62 -19.87 19.05
N ILE A 32 -4.03 -20.93 18.48
CA ILE A 32 -4.71 -21.83 17.54
C ILE A 32 -5.96 -22.43 18.17
N GLY A 33 -5.83 -22.98 19.38
CA GLY A 33 -6.95 -23.55 20.13
C GLY A 33 -8.06 -22.54 20.40
N CYS A 34 -7.71 -21.31 20.79
CA CYS A 34 -8.69 -20.24 20.98
C CYS A 34 -9.44 -19.91 19.68
N VAL A 35 -8.74 -19.79 18.55
CA VAL A 35 -9.36 -19.45 17.26
C VAL A 35 -10.30 -20.57 16.79
N GLU A 36 -9.89 -21.84 16.92
CA GLU A 36 -10.74 -22.98 16.59
C GLU A 36 -11.98 -23.07 17.48
N GLN A 37 -11.81 -22.84 18.78
CA GLN A 37 -12.92 -22.83 19.73
C GLN A 37 -13.89 -21.68 19.40
N CYS A 38 -13.38 -20.47 19.18
CA CYS A 38 -14.22 -19.32 18.83
C CYS A 38 -14.97 -19.51 17.52
N LYS A 39 -14.37 -20.14 16.51
CA LYS A 39 -15.08 -20.47 15.26
C LYS A 39 -16.25 -21.43 15.48
N LYS A 40 -16.15 -22.32 16.48
CA LYS A 40 -17.21 -23.29 16.83
C LYS A 40 -18.29 -22.68 17.73
N THR A 41 -17.88 -21.94 18.75
CA THR A 41 -18.79 -21.41 19.79
C THR A 41 -19.29 -20.00 19.48
N GLY A 42 -18.60 -19.26 18.61
CA GLY A 42 -18.79 -17.83 18.39
C GLY A 42 -18.32 -16.95 19.55
N CYS A 43 -17.53 -17.48 20.49
CA CYS A 43 -17.13 -16.75 21.70
C CYS A 43 -15.63 -16.86 22.02
N VAL A 44 -15.07 -15.78 22.57
CA VAL A 44 -13.74 -15.73 23.21
C VAL A 44 -13.93 -15.29 24.65
N GLY A 45 -13.77 -16.22 25.60
CA GLY A 45 -14.12 -15.99 27.01
C GLY A 45 -15.59 -15.59 27.15
N ASP A 46 -15.86 -14.47 27.83
CA ASP A 46 -17.22 -13.94 28.03
C ASP A 46 -17.77 -13.16 26.83
N ARG A 47 -16.95 -12.92 25.79
CA ARG A 47 -17.35 -12.15 24.61
C ARG A 47 -17.83 -13.06 23.50
N CYS A 48 -19.12 -12.97 23.18
CA CYS A 48 -19.74 -13.72 22.10
C CYS A 48 -20.15 -12.80 20.94
N PHE A 49 -19.90 -13.24 19.71
CA PHE A 49 -20.25 -12.53 18.49
C PHE A 49 -21.55 -13.08 17.92
N GLN A 50 -22.60 -12.28 17.89
CA GLN A 50 -23.89 -12.72 17.34
C GLN A 50 -23.79 -13.15 15.87
N HIS A 51 -22.93 -12.51 15.09
CA HIS A 51 -22.72 -12.83 13.68
C HIS A 51 -21.91 -14.14 13.47
N CYS A 52 -21.29 -14.68 14.53
CA CYS A 52 -20.65 -15.99 14.52
C CYS A 52 -21.59 -17.14 14.87
N LYS A 53 -22.86 -16.88 15.21
CA LYS A 53 -23.82 -17.94 15.51
C LYS A 53 -24.25 -18.61 14.20
N PHE A 54 -23.56 -19.69 13.85
CA PHE A 54 -23.99 -20.61 12.81
C PHE A 54 -24.86 -21.70 13.46
N SER A 55 -26.04 -21.94 12.90
CA SER A 55 -26.86 -23.06 13.34
C SER A 55 -26.06 -24.36 13.19
N SER A 56 -26.09 -25.23 14.20
CA SER A 56 -25.41 -26.54 14.17
C SER A 56 -25.87 -27.43 13.01
N ASP A 57 -26.98 -27.10 12.34
CA ASP A 57 -27.54 -27.85 11.21
C ASP A 57 -27.25 -27.23 9.84
N GLY A 58 -26.40 -26.18 9.76
CA GLY A 58 -26.14 -25.47 8.49
C GLY A 58 -27.34 -24.71 7.92
N LYS A 59 -28.44 -24.60 8.68
CA LYS A 59 -29.67 -23.89 8.27
C LYS A 59 -29.75 -22.50 8.91
N PRO A 60 -30.01 -21.42 8.16
CA PRO A 60 -30.18 -20.08 8.74
C PRO A 60 -31.35 -20.07 9.73
N ILE A 61 -31.16 -19.47 10.91
CA ILE A 61 -32.19 -19.37 11.96
C ILE A 61 -33.28 -18.35 11.59
N ASP A 62 -33.02 -17.43 10.65
CA ASP A 62 -34.02 -16.44 10.21
C ASP A 62 -33.83 -16.11 8.72
N GLY A 63 -34.70 -16.63 7.85
CA GLY A 63 -34.86 -16.10 6.48
C GLY A 63 -35.15 -17.15 5.40
N PRO A 64 -35.98 -16.83 4.38
CA PRO A 64 -36.37 -17.77 3.33
C PRO A 64 -35.21 -18.20 2.43
N TRP A 65 -35.24 -19.46 1.97
CA TRP A 65 -34.23 -20.17 1.15
C TRP A 65 -33.83 -19.52 -0.19
N TYR A 66 -34.37 -18.34 -0.53
CA TYR A 66 -34.20 -17.67 -1.82
C TYR A 66 -33.42 -16.35 -1.76
N MET A 67 -32.89 -15.93 -0.60
CA MET A 67 -31.86 -14.89 -0.57
C MET A 67 -30.51 -15.49 -0.97
N HIS A 68 -30.11 -15.29 -2.23
CA HIS A 68 -28.78 -15.54 -2.80
C HIS A 68 -27.64 -15.84 -1.78
N GLU A 69 -27.41 -17.12 -1.50
CA GLU A 69 -26.06 -17.69 -1.27
C GLU A 69 -25.20 -17.37 -2.51
N PRO A 70 -23.92 -16.92 -2.41
CA PRO A 70 -22.92 -17.26 -1.39
C PRO A 70 -22.15 -16.06 -0.75
N LEU A 71 -22.26 -14.84 -1.28
CA LEU A 71 -21.34 -13.74 -0.93
C LEU A 71 -21.58 -13.18 0.47
N TYR A 72 -22.84 -13.01 0.87
CA TYR A 72 -23.19 -12.48 2.19
C TYR A 72 -22.82 -13.45 3.32
N LEU A 73 -23.05 -14.75 3.14
CA LEU A 73 -22.66 -15.77 4.12
C LEU A 73 -21.14 -15.94 4.19
N ARG A 74 -20.45 -15.91 3.04
CA ARG A 74 -18.98 -15.89 2.99
C ARG A 74 -18.44 -14.67 3.73
N TRP A 75 -19.05 -13.51 3.54
CA TRP A 75 -18.69 -12.29 4.25
C TRP A 75 -18.93 -12.40 5.76
N LYS A 76 -20.08 -12.92 6.20
CA LYS A 76 -20.34 -13.19 7.64
C LYS A 76 -19.34 -14.15 8.27
N GLN A 77 -19.01 -15.26 7.59
CA GLN A 77 -18.00 -16.21 8.05
C GLN A 77 -16.61 -15.56 8.14
N TRP A 78 -16.28 -14.69 7.19
CA TRP A 78 -15.03 -13.94 7.19
C TRP A 78 -14.97 -12.93 8.34
N ASP A 79 -16.07 -12.22 8.60
CA ASP A 79 -16.17 -11.31 9.74
C ASP A 79 -15.99 -12.08 11.05
N CYS A 80 -16.64 -13.23 11.20
CA CYS A 80 -16.48 -14.10 12.36
C CYS A 80 -15.02 -14.59 12.55
N CYS A 81 -14.40 -15.11 11.49
CA CYS A 81 -13.02 -15.58 11.54
C CYS A 81 -12.05 -14.45 11.91
N THR A 82 -12.30 -13.24 11.39
CA THR A 82 -11.48 -12.06 11.64
C THR A 82 -11.60 -11.59 13.08
N ASP A 83 -12.82 -11.59 13.63
CA ASP A 83 -13.05 -11.22 15.03
C ASP A 83 -12.50 -12.26 15.99
N CYS A 84 -12.71 -13.56 15.74
CA CYS A 84 -12.10 -14.63 16.54
C CYS A 84 -10.57 -14.50 16.59
N ARG A 85 -9.91 -14.34 15.43
CA ARG A 85 -8.45 -14.14 15.36
C ARG A 85 -8.01 -12.92 16.17
N TYR A 86 -8.74 -11.81 16.04
CA TYR A 86 -8.42 -10.57 16.72
C TYR A 86 -8.58 -10.65 18.24
N TYR A 87 -9.68 -11.18 18.75
CA TYR A 87 -9.91 -11.27 20.20
C TYR A 87 -9.06 -12.36 20.86
N CYS A 88 -8.79 -13.49 20.18
CA CYS A 88 -7.84 -14.48 20.66
C CYS A 88 -6.41 -13.94 20.73
N MET A 89 -6.00 -13.16 19.73
CA MET A 89 -4.73 -12.43 19.76
C MET A 89 -4.65 -11.50 20.97
N LEU A 90 -5.69 -10.68 21.20
CA LEU A 90 -5.71 -9.77 22.35
C LEU A 90 -5.64 -10.49 23.69
N ALA A 91 -6.41 -11.57 23.85
CA ALA A 91 -6.39 -12.38 25.07
C ALA A 91 -4.98 -12.94 25.32
N ARG A 92 -4.34 -13.45 24.27
CA ARG A 92 -3.00 -14.01 24.37
C ARG A 92 -1.94 -12.97 24.69
N GLU A 93 -2.02 -11.80 24.06
CA GLU A 93 -1.10 -10.70 24.33
C GLU A 93 -1.28 -10.10 25.73
N GLU A 94 -2.50 -10.13 26.28
CA GLU A 94 -2.75 -9.75 27.67
C GLU A 94 -2.06 -10.73 28.64
N GLU A 95 -2.14 -12.05 28.40
CA GLU A 95 -1.42 -13.05 29.18
C GLU A 95 0.09 -12.89 29.09
N ARG A 96 0.62 -12.72 27.87
CA ARG A 96 2.05 -12.47 27.62
C ARG A 96 2.53 -11.22 28.33
N THR A 97 1.75 -10.13 28.27
CA THR A 97 2.08 -8.88 28.97
C THR A 97 2.10 -9.07 30.48
N LYS A 98 1.18 -9.86 31.05
CA LYS A 98 1.19 -10.21 32.50
C LYS A 98 2.42 -11.01 32.91
N LEU A 99 2.96 -11.83 32.01
CA LEU A 99 4.19 -12.60 32.23
C LEU A 99 5.48 -11.80 31.95
N GLY A 100 5.36 -10.56 31.47
CA GLY A 100 6.52 -9.73 31.08
C GLY A 100 7.13 -10.09 29.72
N ASP A 101 6.42 -10.89 28.92
CA ASP A 101 6.86 -11.26 27.58
C ASP A 101 6.71 -10.09 26.59
N LYS A 102 7.57 -10.09 25.57
CA LYS A 102 7.48 -9.14 24.46
C LYS A 102 6.32 -9.51 23.51
N PRO A 103 5.67 -8.52 22.89
CA PRO A 103 4.61 -8.77 21.93
C PRO A 103 5.12 -9.52 20.71
N VAL A 104 4.28 -10.37 20.13
CA VAL A 104 4.57 -11.16 18.92
C VAL A 104 3.63 -10.79 17.78
N LYS A 105 4.01 -11.12 16.54
CA LYS A 105 3.16 -10.82 15.37
C LYS A 105 2.19 -11.97 15.13
N TYR A 106 0.94 -11.64 14.80
CA TYR A 106 -0.07 -12.62 14.38
C TYR A 106 -0.49 -12.29 12.95
N HIS A 107 -0.44 -13.27 12.06
CA HIS A 107 -0.71 -13.16 10.63
C HIS A 107 0.04 -11.99 9.98
N GLY A 108 1.31 -11.84 10.35
CA GLY A 108 2.20 -10.77 9.87
C GLY A 108 1.94 -9.39 10.49
N LYS A 109 0.95 -9.24 11.37
CA LYS A 109 0.52 -7.95 11.96
C LYS A 109 0.89 -7.86 13.44
N TRP A 110 1.16 -6.65 13.91
CA TRP A 110 1.33 -6.38 15.34
C TRP A 110 -0.03 -6.35 16.04
N PRO A 111 -0.08 -6.71 17.35
CA PRO A 111 -1.33 -6.81 18.08
C PRO A 111 -1.83 -5.45 18.54
N PHE A 112 -2.36 -4.67 17.60
CA PHE A 112 -2.95 -3.37 17.89
C PHE A 112 -4.38 -3.51 18.41
N ARG A 113 -4.71 -2.72 19.43
CA ARG A 113 -6.09 -2.61 19.92
C ARG A 113 -6.88 -1.68 18.99
N ARG A 114 -7.94 -2.20 18.37
CA ARG A 114 -8.92 -1.43 17.60
C ARG A 114 -9.53 -0.33 18.47
N VAL A 115 -9.59 0.88 17.92
CA VAL A 115 -10.21 2.05 18.56
C VAL A 115 -11.38 2.49 17.68
N TYR A 116 -12.61 2.51 18.22
CA TYR A 116 -13.83 2.80 17.46
C TYR A 116 -14.01 1.96 16.17
N GLY A 117 -13.55 0.71 16.17
CA GLY A 117 -13.61 -0.18 15.01
C GLY A 117 -12.48 -0.02 13.99
N ILE A 118 -11.63 1.01 14.14
CA ILE A 118 -10.45 1.23 13.30
C ILE A 118 -9.28 0.41 13.84
N GLN A 119 -8.64 -0.39 12.97
CA GLN A 119 -7.52 -1.25 13.36
C GLN A 119 -6.24 -0.47 13.68
N GLU A 120 -5.85 0.46 12.81
CA GLU A 120 -4.61 1.23 12.97
C GLU A 120 -4.88 2.75 12.86
N PRO A 121 -5.45 3.39 13.91
CA PRO A 121 -5.94 4.76 13.81
C PRO A 121 -4.87 5.78 13.42
N VAL A 122 -3.63 5.60 13.87
CA VAL A 122 -2.49 6.47 13.51
C VAL A 122 -2.13 6.31 12.03
N ALA A 123 -2.05 5.08 11.52
CA ALA A 123 -1.74 4.83 10.11
C ALA A 123 -2.85 5.33 9.17
N VAL A 124 -4.11 5.21 9.58
CA VAL A 124 -5.26 5.79 8.87
C VAL A 124 -5.16 7.32 8.84
N ALA A 125 -4.90 7.96 9.99
CA ALA A 125 -4.78 9.41 10.05
C ALA A 125 -3.63 9.93 9.17
N LEU A 126 -2.45 9.29 9.24
CA LEU A 126 -1.30 9.65 8.40
C LEU A 126 -1.59 9.44 6.90
N SER A 127 -2.28 8.34 6.53
CA SER A 127 -2.69 8.09 5.14
C SER A 127 -3.69 9.13 4.65
N ALA A 128 -4.67 9.50 5.47
CA ALA A 128 -5.67 10.52 5.14
C ALA A 128 -5.05 11.91 4.99
N VAL A 129 -4.10 12.27 5.85
CA VAL A 129 -3.35 13.53 5.75
C VAL A 129 -2.50 13.54 4.47
N ASN A 130 -1.81 12.44 4.14
CA ASN A 130 -1.08 12.31 2.88
C ASN A 130 -1.99 12.44 1.65
N LEU A 131 -3.16 11.80 1.67
CA LEU A 131 -4.17 11.94 0.62
C LEU A 131 -4.59 13.40 0.43
N ALA A 132 -4.90 14.10 1.53
CA ALA A 132 -5.29 15.51 1.49
C ALA A 132 -4.18 16.40 0.92
N MET A 133 -2.92 16.17 1.30
CA MET A 133 -1.77 16.89 0.75
C MET A 133 -1.59 16.65 -0.74
N GLN A 134 -1.74 15.40 -1.21
CA GLN A 134 -1.63 15.07 -2.63
C GLN A 134 -2.77 15.68 -3.45
N PHE A 135 -4.00 15.65 -2.93
CA PHE A 135 -5.14 16.31 -3.55
C PHE A 135 -4.91 17.82 -3.65
N HIS A 136 -4.52 18.47 -2.55
CA HIS A 136 -4.22 19.90 -2.53
C HIS A 136 -3.10 20.25 -3.52
N GLY A 137 -2.03 19.46 -3.57
CA GLY A 137 -0.92 19.65 -4.51
C GLY A 137 -1.34 19.51 -5.97
N TRP A 138 -2.15 18.49 -6.29
CA TRP A 138 -2.66 18.26 -7.63
C TRP A 138 -3.61 19.38 -8.10
N VAL A 139 -4.54 19.81 -7.24
CA VAL A 139 -5.44 20.95 -7.53
C VAL A 139 -4.65 22.25 -7.72
N SER A 140 -3.67 22.52 -6.85
CA SER A 140 -2.80 23.69 -6.98
C SER A 140 -2.03 23.69 -8.30
N PHE A 141 -1.50 22.53 -8.72
CA PHE A 141 -0.83 22.38 -10.00
C PHE A 141 -1.79 22.56 -11.18
N PHE A 142 -2.99 21.99 -11.11
CA PHE A 142 -4.04 22.17 -12.11
C PHE A 142 -4.42 23.64 -12.29
N ILE A 143 -4.68 24.36 -11.18
CA ILE A 143 -5.00 25.80 -11.21
C ILE A 143 -3.84 26.60 -11.82
N LEU A 144 -2.61 26.32 -11.40
CA LEU A 144 -1.43 27.01 -11.93
C LEU A 144 -1.32 26.87 -13.46
N VAL A 145 -1.46 25.63 -13.95
CA VAL A 145 -1.19 25.33 -15.36
C VAL A 145 -2.29 25.79 -16.30
N TYR A 146 -3.57 25.68 -15.90
CA TYR A 146 -4.69 26.02 -16.78
C TYR A 146 -5.27 27.41 -16.58
N TYR A 147 -5.10 28.02 -15.40
CA TYR A 147 -5.72 29.32 -15.10
C TYR A 147 -4.72 30.46 -14.90
N LYS A 148 -3.48 30.19 -14.49
CA LYS A 148 -2.48 31.25 -14.23
C LYS A 148 -1.43 31.38 -15.33
N LEU A 149 -1.07 30.29 -16.01
CA LEU A 149 -0.07 30.29 -17.07
C LEU A 149 -0.72 30.44 -18.45
N THR A 150 -0.09 31.23 -19.31
CA THR A 150 -0.52 31.37 -20.70
C THR A 150 -0.41 30.03 -21.43
N LEU A 151 -1.50 29.60 -22.06
CA LEU A 151 -1.51 28.42 -22.90
C LEU A 151 -0.96 28.74 -24.29
N ARG A 152 -0.44 27.73 -24.99
CA ARG A 152 -0.08 27.86 -26.40
C ARG A 152 -1.34 28.09 -27.25
N PRO A 153 -1.22 28.62 -28.49
CA PRO A 153 -2.37 28.82 -29.38
C PRO A 153 -3.19 27.55 -29.65
N ASP A 154 -2.56 26.37 -29.58
CA ASP A 154 -3.21 25.07 -29.68
C ASP A 154 -3.87 24.58 -28.38
N LYS A 155 -4.01 25.47 -27.38
CA LYS A 155 -4.51 25.21 -26.01
C LYS A 155 -3.67 24.21 -25.21
N LYS A 156 -2.46 23.85 -25.66
CA LYS A 156 -1.55 22.99 -24.89
C LYS A 156 -0.70 23.80 -23.91
N THR A 157 -0.24 23.13 -22.87
CA THR A 157 0.61 23.73 -21.84
C THR A 157 2.05 23.79 -22.34
N TYR A 158 2.78 24.87 -22.04
CA TYR A 158 4.21 24.96 -22.40
C TYR A 158 5.06 23.86 -21.77
N TYR A 159 4.65 23.38 -20.60
CA TYR A 159 5.32 22.30 -19.91
C TYR A 159 4.89 20.94 -20.44
N GLU A 160 5.77 20.25 -21.17
CA GLU A 160 5.45 19.02 -21.90
C GLU A 160 5.19 17.78 -21.02
N TYR A 161 5.43 17.87 -19.71
CA TYR A 161 5.19 16.77 -18.77
C TYR A 161 3.90 16.96 -17.96
N THR A 162 3.10 18.00 -18.24
CA THR A 162 1.86 18.30 -17.50
C THR A 162 0.94 17.07 -17.41
N GLY A 163 0.69 16.38 -18.52
CA GLY A 163 -0.15 15.19 -18.55
C GLY A 163 0.35 14.09 -17.61
N LEU A 164 1.67 13.86 -17.59
CA LEU A 164 2.29 12.87 -16.71
C LEU A 164 2.14 13.24 -15.22
N TRP A 165 2.22 14.53 -14.88
CA TRP A 165 1.97 14.98 -13.51
C TRP A 165 0.51 14.83 -13.07
N HIS A 166 -0.45 14.97 -13.99
CA HIS A 166 -1.84 14.65 -13.65
C HIS A 166 -2.05 13.17 -13.38
N ILE A 167 -1.46 12.29 -14.20
CA ILE A 167 -1.51 10.84 -13.96
C ILE A 167 -0.86 10.49 -12.62
N TYR A 168 0.30 11.07 -12.32
CA TYR A 168 0.97 10.90 -11.02
C TYR A 168 0.07 11.31 -9.85
N GLY A 169 -0.56 12.49 -9.94
CA GLY A 169 -1.46 12.97 -8.90
C GLY A 169 -2.63 12.01 -8.67
N ILE A 170 -3.26 11.53 -9.74
CA ILE A 170 -4.38 10.57 -9.66
C ILE A 170 -3.92 9.25 -9.04
N LEU A 171 -2.83 8.67 -9.52
CA LEU A 171 -2.27 7.42 -8.96
C LEU A 171 -1.87 7.58 -7.50
N SER A 172 -1.30 8.73 -7.14
CA SER A 172 -0.92 9.01 -5.76
C SER A 172 -2.12 9.11 -4.85
N MET A 173 -3.18 9.82 -5.26
CA MET A 173 -4.41 9.89 -4.48
C MET A 173 -5.04 8.50 -4.33
N ASN A 174 -5.08 7.70 -5.40
CA ASN A 174 -5.58 6.33 -5.34
C ASN A 174 -4.79 5.45 -4.36
N ALA A 175 -3.44 5.54 -4.36
CA ALA A 175 -2.60 4.79 -3.43
C ALA A 175 -2.87 5.16 -1.95
N TRP A 176 -2.94 6.45 -1.63
CA TRP A 176 -3.20 6.88 -0.25
C TRP A 176 -4.64 6.61 0.21
N LEU A 177 -5.61 6.60 -0.72
CA LEU A 177 -6.98 6.17 -0.45
C LEU A 177 -7.01 4.69 -0.03
N TRP A 178 -6.41 3.79 -0.83
CA TRP A 178 -6.39 2.37 -0.50
C TRP A 178 -5.58 2.06 0.75
N SER A 179 -4.49 2.78 0.99
CA SER A 179 -3.74 2.73 2.26
C SER A 179 -4.63 3.07 3.45
N ALA A 180 -5.38 4.19 3.39
CA ALA A 180 -6.30 4.58 4.45
C ALA A 180 -7.41 3.53 4.67
N VAL A 181 -7.97 2.98 3.59
CA VAL A 181 -9.01 1.95 3.67
C VAL A 181 -8.47 0.66 4.28
N PHE A 182 -7.30 0.20 3.85
CA PHE A 182 -6.64 -1.00 4.36
C PHE A 182 -6.33 -0.90 5.86
N HIS A 183 -5.72 0.21 6.30
CA HIS A 183 -5.41 0.44 7.72
C HIS A 183 -6.67 0.65 8.58
N SER A 184 -7.80 1.02 7.96
CA SER A 184 -9.08 1.15 8.67
C SER A 184 -9.70 -0.22 8.97
N ARG A 185 -9.81 -1.06 7.93
CA ARG A 185 -10.37 -2.40 7.99
C ARG A 185 -9.61 -3.29 7.00
N ALA A 186 -8.71 -4.10 7.54
CA ALA A 186 -7.91 -5.00 6.73
C ALA A 186 -8.71 -6.23 6.31
N VAL A 187 -9.16 -6.24 5.06
CA VAL A 187 -9.72 -7.42 4.38
C VAL A 187 -8.81 -7.78 3.21
N GLU A 188 -8.82 -9.04 2.77
CA GLU A 188 -7.92 -9.51 1.70
C GLU A 188 -8.01 -8.63 0.43
N LEU A 189 -9.23 -8.19 0.09
CA LEU A 189 -9.44 -7.29 -1.05
C LEU A 189 -8.77 -5.93 -0.86
N THR A 190 -8.89 -5.31 0.32
CA THR A 190 -8.31 -3.98 0.58
C THR A 190 -6.79 -4.05 0.66
N GLU A 191 -6.25 -5.18 1.14
CA GLU A 191 -4.81 -5.46 1.16
C GLU A 191 -4.24 -5.58 -0.26
N LYS A 192 -4.89 -6.37 -1.12
CA LYS A 192 -4.49 -6.50 -2.53
C LYS A 192 -4.54 -5.16 -3.27
N LEU A 193 -5.58 -4.36 -3.03
CA LEU A 193 -5.75 -3.05 -3.67
C LEU A 193 -4.74 -2.01 -3.17
N ASP A 194 -4.40 -2.02 -1.87
CA ASP A 194 -3.34 -1.16 -1.32
C ASP A 194 -1.99 -1.47 -1.97
N PHE A 195 -1.58 -2.75 -1.98
CA PHE A 195 -0.32 -3.15 -2.61
C PHE A 195 -0.29 -2.87 -4.11
N SER A 196 -1.38 -3.17 -4.82
CA SER A 196 -1.47 -2.90 -6.26
C SER A 196 -1.35 -1.42 -6.57
N SER A 197 -2.00 -0.57 -5.76
CA SER A 197 -1.98 0.88 -5.93
C SER A 197 -0.60 1.48 -5.60
N ALA A 198 0.05 0.97 -4.54
CA ALA A 198 1.42 1.36 -4.19
C ALA A 198 2.42 0.98 -5.30
N VAL A 199 2.35 -0.25 -5.81
CA VAL A 199 3.19 -0.73 -6.93
C VAL A 199 2.95 0.11 -8.19
N ALA A 200 1.70 0.41 -8.53
CA ALA A 200 1.37 1.25 -9.67
C ALA A 200 1.95 2.67 -9.55
N LEU A 201 1.82 3.29 -8.36
CA LEU A 201 2.39 4.60 -8.08
C LEU A 201 3.93 4.59 -8.19
N LEU A 202 4.60 3.62 -7.58
CA LEU A 202 6.06 3.51 -7.62
C LEU A 202 6.58 3.25 -9.03
N GLY A 203 5.91 2.36 -9.78
CA GLY A 203 6.22 2.10 -11.18
C GLY A 203 6.09 3.33 -12.06
N PHE A 204 4.99 4.07 -11.92
CA PHE A 204 4.78 5.31 -12.66
C PHE A 204 5.76 6.42 -12.24
N SER A 205 6.07 6.50 -10.95
CA SER A 205 7.08 7.42 -10.41
C SER A 205 8.46 7.14 -11.00
N LEU A 206 8.84 5.86 -11.15
CA LEU A 206 10.07 5.46 -11.81
C LEU A 206 10.10 5.87 -13.29
N ILE A 207 9.01 5.64 -14.04
CA ILE A 207 8.87 6.11 -15.43
C ILE A 207 9.07 7.63 -15.49
N LEU A 208 8.36 8.39 -14.65
CA LEU A 208 8.48 9.83 -14.56
C LEU A 208 9.92 10.28 -14.24
N ALA A 209 10.60 9.58 -13.32
CA ALA A 209 11.98 9.88 -12.96
C ALA A 209 12.92 9.70 -14.15
N ILE A 210 12.81 8.61 -14.91
CA ILE A 210 13.61 8.35 -16.11
C ILE A 210 13.34 9.43 -17.18
N LEU A 211 12.07 9.62 -17.55
CA LEU A 211 11.69 10.57 -18.60
C LEU A 211 12.15 11.99 -18.27
N ARG A 212 11.99 12.41 -17.01
CA ARG A 212 12.49 13.71 -16.56
C ARG A 212 14.00 13.74 -16.52
N ALA A 213 14.68 12.74 -15.97
CA ALA A 213 16.14 12.68 -15.82
C ALA A 213 16.86 12.92 -17.14
N PHE A 214 16.43 12.20 -18.18
CA PHE A 214 17.00 12.27 -19.53
C PHE A 214 16.35 13.34 -20.42
N ASN A 215 15.41 14.13 -19.89
CA ASN A 215 14.66 15.16 -20.62
C ASN A 215 14.06 14.63 -21.94
N VAL A 216 13.38 13.48 -21.87
CA VAL A 216 12.75 12.83 -23.02
C VAL A 216 11.47 13.58 -23.38
N ARG A 217 11.49 14.28 -24.52
CA ARG A 217 10.37 15.10 -25.01
C ARG A 217 9.59 14.43 -26.13
N ASP A 218 10.26 13.60 -26.92
CA ASP A 218 9.65 12.85 -28.01
C ASP A 218 8.67 11.79 -27.48
N GLU A 219 7.44 11.82 -27.98
CA GLU A 219 6.36 10.95 -27.51
C GLU A 219 6.62 9.47 -27.84
N ALA A 220 7.19 9.16 -29.01
CA ALA A 220 7.52 7.78 -29.36
C ALA A 220 8.58 7.20 -28.42
N THR A 221 9.60 7.99 -28.08
CA THR A 221 10.64 7.62 -27.12
C THR A 221 10.06 7.47 -25.70
N ARG A 222 9.11 8.33 -25.30
CA ARG A 222 8.41 8.18 -24.01
C ARG A 222 7.67 6.85 -23.92
N VAL A 223 6.93 6.48 -24.98
CA VAL A 223 6.21 5.20 -25.05
C VAL A 223 7.18 4.02 -25.03
N MET A 224 8.24 4.07 -25.83
CA MET A 224 9.25 3.02 -25.91
C MET A 224 9.94 2.75 -24.56
N ILE A 225 10.26 3.81 -23.80
CA ILE A 225 10.86 3.69 -22.46
C ILE A 225 9.83 3.20 -21.42
N SER A 226 8.59 3.69 -21.51
CA SER A 226 7.55 3.39 -20.51
C SER A 226 6.98 1.98 -20.67
N ALA A 227 6.85 1.48 -21.88
CA ALA A 227 6.25 0.17 -22.19
C ALA A 227 6.83 -1.01 -21.39
N PRO A 228 8.16 -1.24 -21.33
CA PRO A 228 8.72 -2.34 -20.55
C PRO A 228 8.47 -2.20 -19.05
N LEU A 229 8.49 -0.97 -18.52
CA LEU A 229 8.23 -0.70 -17.10
C LEU A 229 6.75 -0.91 -16.76
N ILE A 230 5.84 -0.47 -17.63
CA ILE A 230 4.41 -0.74 -17.48
C ILE A 230 4.16 -2.25 -17.52
N ALA A 231 4.76 -2.98 -18.47
CA ALA A 231 4.62 -4.43 -18.55
C ALA A 231 5.11 -5.13 -17.28
N PHE A 232 6.26 -4.72 -16.73
CA PHE A 232 6.77 -5.22 -15.45
C PHE A 232 5.81 -4.95 -14.28
N VAL A 233 5.37 -3.70 -14.13
CA VAL A 233 4.45 -3.27 -13.06
C VAL A 233 3.13 -4.02 -13.14
N THR A 234 2.54 -4.12 -14.34
CA THR A 234 1.29 -4.85 -14.56
C THR A 234 1.47 -6.33 -14.24
N THR A 235 2.56 -6.96 -14.68
CA THR A 235 2.83 -8.38 -14.39
C THR A 235 2.96 -8.62 -12.88
N HIS A 236 3.67 -7.74 -12.17
CA HIS A 236 3.81 -7.83 -10.71
C HIS A 236 2.47 -7.63 -9.99
N ILE A 237 1.65 -6.66 -10.42
CA ILE A 237 0.28 -6.48 -9.90
C ILE A 237 -0.56 -7.73 -10.14
N MET A 238 -0.52 -8.31 -11.33
CA MET A 238 -1.24 -9.56 -11.63
C MET A 238 -0.77 -10.71 -10.74
N TYR A 239 0.54 -10.85 -10.51
CA TYR A 239 1.11 -11.84 -9.60
C TYR A 239 0.52 -11.71 -8.18
N LEU A 240 0.49 -10.50 -7.63
CA LEU A 240 -0.02 -10.22 -6.28
C LEU A 240 -1.53 -10.49 -6.14
N ASN A 241 -2.31 -10.29 -7.21
CA ASN A 241 -3.76 -10.47 -7.16
C ASN A 241 -4.20 -11.93 -7.39
N PHE A 242 -3.57 -12.62 -8.33
CA PHE A 242 -4.03 -13.91 -8.84
C PHE A 242 -3.23 -15.12 -8.36
N TYR A 243 -1.97 -14.96 -7.99
CA TYR A 243 -1.10 -16.10 -7.63
C TYR A 243 -0.84 -16.14 -6.13
N GLU A 244 -0.02 -15.23 -5.62
CA GLU A 244 0.39 -15.24 -4.23
C GLU A 244 0.67 -13.82 -3.76
N LEU A 245 0.04 -13.43 -2.65
CA LEU A 245 0.32 -12.17 -1.98
C LEU A 245 1.63 -12.30 -1.17
N ALA A 246 2.74 -12.48 -1.87
CA ALA A 246 4.06 -12.67 -1.26
C ALA A 246 4.62 -11.33 -0.75
N TYR A 247 4.37 -11.01 0.52
CA TYR A 247 4.83 -9.77 1.16
C TYR A 247 6.34 -9.52 0.99
N GLY A 248 7.15 -10.58 1.11
CA GLY A 248 8.60 -10.50 0.95
C GLY A 248 9.02 -10.06 -0.46
N LEU A 249 8.41 -10.65 -1.50
CA LEU A 249 8.68 -10.28 -2.89
C LEU A 249 8.22 -8.85 -3.18
N ASN A 250 7.01 -8.48 -2.74
CA ASN A 250 6.49 -7.13 -2.93
C ASN A 250 7.41 -6.07 -2.31
N ARG A 251 7.93 -6.33 -1.10
CA ARG A 251 8.89 -5.45 -0.43
C ARG A 251 10.16 -5.27 -1.26
N ILE A 252 10.75 -6.37 -1.77
CA ILE A 252 11.97 -6.32 -2.61
C ILE A 252 11.73 -5.50 -3.88
N VAL A 253 10.62 -5.76 -4.58
CA VAL A 253 10.28 -5.05 -5.82
C VAL A 253 10.07 -3.56 -5.57
N CYS A 254 9.27 -3.20 -4.56
CA CYS A 254 9.02 -1.81 -4.19
C CYS A 254 10.30 -1.08 -3.76
N THR A 255 11.12 -1.70 -2.90
CA THR A 255 12.41 -1.11 -2.49
C THR A 255 13.35 -0.96 -3.68
N GLY A 256 13.41 -1.94 -4.58
CA GLY A 256 14.19 -1.87 -5.81
C GLY A 256 13.78 -0.68 -6.68
N MET A 257 12.48 -0.48 -6.94
CA MET A 257 11.98 0.67 -7.69
C MET A 257 12.38 2.01 -7.05
N VAL A 258 12.25 2.13 -5.73
CA VAL A 258 12.64 3.35 -4.98
C VAL A 258 14.14 3.59 -5.07
N VAL A 259 14.98 2.56 -4.89
CA VAL A 259 16.43 2.68 -5.00
C VAL A 259 16.82 3.15 -6.40
N VAL A 260 16.28 2.52 -7.45
CA VAL A 260 16.54 2.94 -8.83
C VAL A 260 16.11 4.39 -9.06
N GLN A 261 14.92 4.78 -8.59
CA GLN A 261 14.46 6.16 -8.67
C GLN A 261 15.41 7.16 -7.99
N LEU A 262 15.92 6.82 -6.80
CA LEU A 262 16.86 7.67 -6.06
C LEU A 262 18.21 7.81 -6.79
N LEU A 263 18.68 6.76 -7.46
CA LEU A 263 19.93 6.78 -8.23
C LEU A 263 19.81 7.58 -9.53
N ILE A 264 18.64 7.55 -10.19
CA ILE A 264 18.39 8.25 -11.45
C ILE A 264 18.47 9.78 -11.30
N GLY A 265 18.01 10.34 -10.18
CA GLY A 265 17.96 11.79 -9.96
C GLY A 265 19.33 12.48 -10.11
N PRO A 266 20.33 12.12 -9.28
CA PRO A 266 21.69 12.65 -9.37
C PRO A 266 22.32 12.38 -10.74
N PHE A 267 22.13 11.19 -11.30
CA PHE A 267 22.71 10.81 -12.59
C PHE A 267 22.16 11.68 -13.75
N GLY A 268 20.85 11.89 -13.78
CA GLY A 268 20.19 12.76 -14.77
C GLY A 268 20.59 14.22 -14.63
N LEU A 269 20.88 14.69 -13.41
CA LEU A 269 21.41 16.04 -13.19
C LEU A 269 22.82 16.17 -13.77
N VAL A 270 23.72 15.22 -13.47
CA VAL A 270 25.11 15.21 -13.95
C VAL A 270 25.18 15.13 -15.49
N LEU A 271 24.34 14.32 -16.11
CA LEU A 271 24.27 14.25 -17.58
C LEU A 271 23.74 15.55 -18.21
N ARG A 272 22.86 16.27 -17.52
CA ARG A 272 22.38 17.57 -18.00
C ARG A 272 23.39 18.68 -17.84
N THR A 273 24.19 18.68 -16.77
CA THR A 273 25.25 19.68 -16.60
C THR A 273 26.34 19.45 -17.64
N THR A 274 26.81 18.22 -17.82
CA THR A 274 27.83 17.88 -18.84
C THR A 274 27.38 18.19 -20.26
N ARG A 275 26.12 17.93 -20.62
CA ARG A 275 25.57 18.29 -21.95
C ARG A 275 25.43 19.79 -22.15
N ARG A 276 25.15 20.56 -21.09
CA ARG A 276 25.07 22.02 -21.17
C ARG A 276 26.46 22.62 -21.37
N ASP A 277 27.46 22.12 -20.66
CA ASP A 277 28.85 22.60 -20.77
C ASP A 277 29.45 22.29 -22.16
N GLY A 278 29.13 21.13 -22.74
CA GLY A 278 29.55 20.78 -24.11
C GLY A 278 28.93 21.65 -25.22
N ASN A 279 27.75 22.23 -25.00
CA ASN A 279 27.08 23.08 -25.98
C ASN A 279 27.51 24.56 -25.94
N TYR A 280 28.24 25.01 -24.91
CA TYR A 280 28.84 26.35 -24.84
C TYR A 280 30.33 26.36 -25.23
N GLY A 281 30.91 25.19 -25.53
CA GLY A 281 32.31 25.02 -25.91
C GLY A 281 32.56 24.80 -27.42
N GLN A 282 31.54 25.00 -28.25
CA GLN A 282 31.61 25.10 -29.72
C GLN A 282 31.08 26.47 -30.14
#